data_AF-A0A822FA04-F1
#
_entry.id   AF-A0A822FA04-F1
#
_cell.length_a   1.000
_cell.length_b   1.000
_cell.length_c   1.000
_cell.angle_alpha   90.00
_cell.angle_beta   90.00
_cell.angle_gamma   90.00
#
_symmetry.space_group_name_H-M   'P 1'
#
loop_
_entity.id
_entity.type
_entity.pdbx_description
1 polymer ?
#
loop_
_entity_poly.entity_id
_entity_poly.type
_entity_poly.pdbx_seq_one_letter_code
_entity_poly.pdbx_strand_id
1 'polypeptide(L)'
;LTLSLLSEAPIEIESLHDGIDFHSTITRTRFEELCDDLFRSIFEPVEKALRDAKMDKSSIHEIILDGGSTRIPKIQKLLQDFFNDKELNKSINADEAVAYGAAILAAILTGDKSDATKDMLL
;
A
#
# COMPACT_ATOMS: atom_id res chain seq x y z
N LEU A 1 -0.06 9.89 -7.05
CA LEU A 1 0.10 8.88 -8.13
C LEU A 1 1.15 9.25 -9.17
N THR A 2 1.37 10.54 -9.50
CA THR A 2 2.28 10.95 -10.59
C THR A 2 3.67 10.33 -10.50
N LEU A 3 4.40 10.52 -9.41
CA LEU A 3 5.73 9.92 -9.22
C LEU A 3 5.71 8.39 -9.01
N SER A 4 4.54 7.81 -8.69
CA SER A 4 4.36 6.36 -8.66
C SER A 4 4.35 5.77 -10.08
N LEU A 5 4.03 6.57 -11.09
CA LEU A 5 3.95 6.17 -12.50
C LEU A 5 5.16 6.69 -13.30
N LEU A 6 5.48 7.98 -13.16
CA LEU A 6 6.53 8.70 -13.88
C LEU A 6 7.79 8.85 -13.04
N SER A 7 8.94 9.06 -13.69
CA SER A 7 10.23 9.27 -13.03
C SER A 7 10.41 10.69 -12.51
N GLU A 8 9.61 11.65 -12.98
CA GLU A 8 9.63 13.04 -12.57
C GLU A 8 8.24 13.68 -12.71
N ALA A 9 8.03 14.79 -12.03
CA ALA A 9 6.81 15.58 -12.08
C ALA A 9 7.14 17.08 -11.95
N PRO A 10 6.60 17.94 -12.82
CA PRO A 10 6.67 19.37 -12.61
C PRO A 10 5.80 19.78 -11.41
N ILE A 11 6.26 20.79 -10.69
CA ILE A 11 5.55 21.47 -9.60
C ILE A 11 5.42 22.93 -10.01
N GLU A 12 4.20 23.35 -10.28
CA GLU A 12 3.88 24.71 -10.71
C GLU A 12 2.80 25.25 -9.78
N ILE A 13 3.10 26.36 -9.11
CA ILE A 13 2.20 27.03 -8.17
C ILE A 13 2.29 28.53 -8.44
N GLU A 14 1.20 29.11 -8.94
CA GLU A 14 1.10 30.55 -9.16
C GLU A 14 1.03 31.30 -7.82
N SER A 15 1.72 32.46 -7.74
CA SER A 15 1.71 33.36 -6.58
C SER A 15 1.92 32.65 -5.24
N LEU A 16 2.86 31.71 -5.18
CA LEU A 16 3.14 30.90 -3.99
C LEU A 16 3.44 31.78 -2.76
N HIS A 17 4.23 32.84 -2.94
CA HIS A 17 4.56 33.77 -1.85
C HIS A 17 4.81 35.18 -2.39
N ASP A 18 4.18 36.20 -1.80
CA ASP A 18 4.31 37.61 -2.17
C ASP A 18 4.12 37.89 -3.68
N GLY A 19 3.21 37.16 -4.32
CA GLY A 19 2.94 37.26 -5.76
C GLY A 19 4.02 36.65 -6.66
N ILE A 20 4.97 35.89 -6.11
CA ILE A 20 6.01 35.19 -6.85
C ILE A 20 5.54 33.77 -7.19
N ASP A 21 5.58 33.42 -8.47
CA ASP A 21 5.27 32.08 -8.94
C ASP A 21 6.41 31.09 -8.63
N PHE A 22 6.03 29.86 -8.30
CA PHE A 22 6.97 28.76 -8.05
C PHE A 22 6.89 27.72 -9.17
N HIS A 23 8.05 27.44 -9.76
CA HIS A 23 8.22 26.41 -10.77
C HIS A 23 9.42 25.55 -10.38
N SER A 24 9.22 24.24 -10.31
CA SER A 24 10.28 23.28 -10.00
C SER A 24 9.94 21.92 -10.59
N THR A 25 10.87 20.97 -10.52
CA THR A 25 10.65 19.57 -10.88
C THR A 25 11.13 18.70 -9.75
N ILE A 26 10.31 17.73 -9.35
CA ILE A 26 10.70 16.68 -8.41
C ILE A 26 10.88 15.36 -9.15
N THR A 27 11.99 14.67 -8.89
CA THR A 27 12.22 13.32 -9.42
C THR A 27 11.75 12.27 -8.41
N ARG A 28 11.40 11.08 -8.91
CA ARG A 28 11.07 9.91 -8.07
C ARG A 28 12.23 9.59 -7.13
N THR A 29 13.47 9.59 -7.64
CA THR A 29 14.67 9.36 -6.81
C THR A 29 14.74 10.36 -5.67
N ARG A 30 14.52 11.66 -5.94
CA ARG A 30 14.55 12.68 -4.89
C ARG A 30 13.44 12.47 -3.85
N PHE A 31 12.23 12.14 -4.30
CA PHE A 31 11.13 11.79 -3.39
C PHE A 31 11.48 10.59 -2.52
N GLU A 32 12.08 9.55 -3.11
CA GLU A 32 12.47 8.34 -2.38
C GLU A 32 13.58 8.61 -1.36
N GLU A 33 14.56 9.45 -1.68
CA GLU A 33 15.59 9.91 -0.74
C GLU A 33 14.99 10.68 0.44
N LEU A 34 14.04 11.57 0.17
CA LEU A 34 13.38 12.40 1.20
C LEU A 34 12.53 11.57 2.17
N CYS A 35 12.11 10.37 1.78
CA CYS A 35 11.22 9.51 2.56
C CYS A 35 11.88 8.16 2.96
N ASP A 36 13.19 7.99 2.80
CA ASP A 36 13.85 6.69 2.97
C ASP A 36 13.68 6.15 4.41
N ASP A 37 13.71 7.05 5.40
CA ASP A 37 13.45 6.72 6.80
C ASP A 37 12.02 6.19 7.01
N LEU A 38 11.02 6.88 6.45
CA LEU A 38 9.63 6.44 6.50
C LEU A 38 9.42 5.10 5.80
N PHE A 39 10.06 4.89 4.65
CA PHE A 39 9.96 3.62 3.92
C PHE A 39 10.62 2.47 4.66
N ARG A 40 11.69 2.70 5.42
CA ARG A 40 12.30 1.66 6.26
C ARG A 40 11.46 1.34 7.48
N SER A 41 10.76 2.33 8.05
CA SER A 41 9.92 2.16 9.23
C SER A 41 8.79 1.14 9.05
N ILE A 42 8.39 0.84 7.79
CA ILE A 42 7.35 -0.15 7.49
C ILE A 42 7.70 -1.56 7.99
N PHE A 43 9.00 -1.87 8.17
CA PHE A 43 9.41 -3.20 8.60
C PHE A 43 9.20 -3.45 10.09
N GLU A 44 9.19 -2.41 10.92
CA GLU A 44 8.93 -2.55 12.35
C GLU A 44 7.59 -3.27 12.65
N PRO A 45 6.44 -2.85 12.07
CA PRO A 45 5.18 -3.55 12.26
C PRO A 45 5.15 -4.93 11.56
N VAL A 46 5.80 -5.09 10.40
CA VAL A 46 5.83 -6.38 9.68
C VAL A 46 6.56 -7.44 10.51
N GLU A 47 7.75 -7.13 11.00
CA GLU A 47 8.51 -8.05 11.84
C GLU A 47 7.81 -8.31 13.17
N LYS A 48 7.17 -7.29 13.75
CA LYS A 48 6.37 -7.47 14.97
C LYS A 48 5.23 -8.48 14.73
N ALA A 49 4.51 -8.34 13.63
CA ALA A 49 3.43 -9.27 13.28
C ALA A 49 3.93 -10.71 13.10
N LEU A 50 5.07 -10.91 12.43
CA LEU A 50 5.70 -12.23 12.28
C LEU A 50 6.11 -12.83 13.63
N ARG A 51 6.72 -12.03 14.50
CA ARG A 51 7.12 -12.45 15.86
C ARG A 51 5.92 -12.84 16.71
N ASP A 52 4.87 -12.02 16.70
CA ASP A 52 3.65 -12.26 17.47
C ASP A 52 2.93 -13.53 16.97
N ALA A 53 2.94 -13.77 15.66
CA ALA A 53 2.41 -14.98 15.03
C ALA A 53 3.32 -16.21 15.18
N LYS A 54 4.56 -16.05 15.64
CA LYS A 54 5.61 -17.09 15.70
C LYS A 54 5.84 -17.75 14.33
N MET A 55 5.79 -16.95 13.26
CA MET A 55 5.97 -17.41 11.89
C MET A 55 7.28 -16.90 11.31
N ASP A 56 7.96 -17.75 10.55
CA ASP A 56 9.05 -17.31 9.70
C ASP A 56 8.49 -16.64 8.43
N LYS A 57 9.20 -15.63 7.91
CA LYS A 57 8.78 -14.93 6.67
C LYS A 57 8.64 -15.86 5.46
N SER A 58 9.35 -16.98 5.42
CA SER A 58 9.23 -18.01 4.37
C SER A 58 7.89 -18.77 4.42
N SER A 59 7.22 -18.77 5.57
CA SER A 59 5.92 -19.41 5.75
C SER A 59 4.76 -18.56 5.24
N ILE A 60 5.02 -17.33 4.80
CA ILE A 60 4.02 -16.46 4.19
C ILE A 60 3.79 -16.94 2.75
N HIS A 61 2.54 -17.23 2.40
CA HIS A 61 2.18 -17.75 1.08
C HIS A 61 1.94 -16.61 0.09
N GLU A 62 1.12 -15.64 0.48
CA GLU A 62 0.76 -14.48 -0.33
C GLU A 62 1.00 -13.17 0.41
N ILE A 63 1.30 -12.13 -0.34
CA ILE A 63 1.45 -10.76 0.16
C ILE A 63 0.43 -9.92 -0.56
N ILE A 64 -0.63 -9.53 0.13
CA ILE A 64 -1.68 -8.67 -0.41
C ILE A 64 -1.34 -7.23 -0.06
N LEU A 65 -1.43 -6.34 -1.05
CA LEU A 65 -1.23 -4.90 -0.86
C LEU A 65 -2.59 -4.20 -0.75
N ASP A 66 -2.79 -3.50 0.36
CA ASP A 66 -4.01 -2.73 0.62
C ASP A 66 -3.67 -1.30 1.07
N GLY A 67 -4.45 -0.32 0.61
CA GLY A 67 -4.19 1.11 0.83
C GLY A 67 -3.34 1.79 -0.24
N GLY A 68 -3.68 3.06 -0.53
CA GLY A 68 -3.13 3.80 -1.69
C GLY A 68 -1.61 4.00 -1.70
N SER A 69 -0.95 4.11 -0.53
CA SER A 69 0.51 4.28 -0.45
C SER A 69 1.28 3.04 -0.91
N THR A 70 0.67 1.86 -0.92
CA THR A 70 1.29 0.63 -1.45
C THR A 70 1.55 0.69 -2.96
N ARG A 71 0.97 1.68 -3.66
CA ARG A 71 1.22 1.94 -5.09
C ARG A 71 2.61 2.57 -5.34
N ILE A 72 3.33 2.98 -4.28
CA ILE A 72 4.69 3.52 -4.40
C ILE A 72 5.67 2.39 -4.79
N PRO A 73 6.38 2.50 -5.93
CA PRO A 73 7.29 1.46 -6.41
C PRO A 73 8.36 1.04 -5.39
N LYS A 74 8.94 2.02 -4.66
CA LYS A 74 9.93 1.75 -3.62
C LYS A 74 9.41 0.86 -2.50
N ILE A 75 8.19 1.09 -2.03
CA ILE A 75 7.56 0.26 -0.99
C ILE A 75 7.36 -1.17 -1.50
N GLN A 76 6.86 -1.33 -2.73
CA GLN A 76 6.70 -2.65 -3.34
C GLN A 76 8.03 -3.39 -3.43
N LYS A 77 9.08 -2.72 -3.91
CA LYS A 77 10.41 -3.33 -4.03
C LYS A 77 10.98 -3.75 -2.68
N LEU A 78 10.88 -2.88 -1.68
CA LEU A 78 11.32 -3.18 -0.31
C LEU A 78 10.60 -4.41 0.26
N LEU A 79 9.29 -4.52 0.07
CA LEU A 79 8.51 -5.68 0.53
C LEU A 79 8.90 -6.96 -0.23
N GLN A 80 9.08 -6.89 -1.55
CA GLN A 80 9.55 -8.03 -2.33
C GLN A 80 10.91 -8.52 -1.83
N ASP A 81 11.87 -7.60 -1.67
CA ASP A 81 13.22 -7.92 -1.19
C ASP A 81 13.17 -8.55 0.20
N PHE A 82 12.33 -8.01 1.10
CA PHE A 82 12.16 -8.55 2.45
C PHE A 82 11.61 -9.98 2.45
N PHE A 83 10.63 -10.27 1.58
CA PHE A 83 10.01 -11.59 1.46
C PHE A 83 10.69 -12.49 0.40
N ASN A 84 11.98 -12.32 0.17
CA ASN A 84 12.80 -13.15 -0.73
C ASN A 84 12.29 -13.16 -2.18
N ASP A 85 12.08 -11.96 -2.74
CA ASP A 85 11.59 -11.73 -4.11
C ASP A 85 10.21 -12.36 -4.41
N LYS A 86 9.42 -12.66 -3.38
CA LYS A 86 8.06 -13.17 -3.54
C LYS A 86 7.19 -12.16 -4.29
N GLU A 87 6.36 -12.66 -5.20
CA GLU A 87 5.44 -11.84 -5.98
C GLU A 87 4.36 -11.20 -5.09
N LEU A 88 4.11 -9.90 -5.30
CA LEU A 88 3.07 -9.18 -4.57
C LEU A 88 1.74 -9.39 -5.27
N ASN A 89 0.73 -9.83 -4.52
CA ASN A 89 -0.60 -10.03 -5.03
C ASN A 89 -1.30 -8.67 -5.23
N LYS A 90 -1.67 -8.40 -6.49
CA LYS A 90 -2.35 -7.19 -6.95
C LYS A 90 -3.75 -7.49 -7.51
N SER A 91 -4.29 -8.68 -7.28
CA SER A 91 -5.61 -9.09 -7.79
C SER A 91 -6.76 -8.40 -7.05
N ILE A 92 -6.50 -7.92 -5.84
CA ILE A 92 -7.46 -7.22 -4.99
C ILE A 92 -7.35 -5.70 -5.21
N ASN A 93 -8.49 -5.04 -5.34
CA ASN A 93 -8.54 -3.58 -5.40
C ASN A 93 -8.27 -2.98 -4.02
N ALA A 94 -7.06 -2.44 -3.84
CA ALA A 94 -6.57 -1.83 -2.60
C ALA A 94 -7.36 -0.60 -2.09
N ASP A 95 -8.25 -0.04 -2.92
CA ASP A 95 -9.10 1.08 -2.49
C ASP A 95 -10.48 0.62 -1.99
N GLU A 96 -10.87 -0.63 -2.30
CA GLU A 96 -12.21 -1.17 -2.03
C GLU A 96 -12.20 -2.38 -1.10
N ALA A 97 -11.06 -3.07 -0.94
CA ALA A 97 -10.96 -4.32 -0.20
C ALA A 97 -11.52 -4.23 1.23
N VAL A 98 -11.18 -3.15 1.94
CA VAL A 98 -11.66 -2.91 3.31
C VAL A 98 -13.17 -2.71 3.35
N ALA A 99 -13.70 -1.87 2.45
CA ALA A 99 -15.14 -1.59 2.40
C ALA A 99 -15.94 -2.84 2.03
N TYR A 100 -15.42 -3.63 1.09
CA TYR A 100 -16.01 -4.89 0.66
C TYR A 100 -16.05 -5.90 1.80
N GLY A 101 -14.94 -6.12 2.49
CA GLY A 101 -14.88 -7.01 3.66
C GLY A 101 -15.82 -6.57 4.79
N ALA A 102 -15.92 -5.27 5.05
CA ALA A 102 -16.84 -4.72 6.04
C ALA A 102 -18.31 -4.93 5.65
N ALA A 103 -18.65 -4.75 4.37
CA ALA A 103 -20.00 -4.98 3.87
C ALA A 103 -20.42 -6.45 3.98
N ILE A 104 -19.52 -7.39 3.68
CA ILE A 104 -19.76 -8.83 3.87
C ILE A 104 -20.02 -9.14 5.35
N LEU A 105 -19.17 -8.63 6.25
CA LEU A 105 -19.36 -8.84 7.69
C LEU A 105 -20.70 -8.27 8.18
N ALA A 106 -21.08 -7.07 7.70
CA ALA A 106 -22.38 -6.47 8.02
C ALA A 106 -23.54 -7.35 7.53
N ALA A 107 -23.49 -7.85 6.30
CA ALA A 107 -24.50 -8.75 5.74
C ALA A 107 -24.66 -10.02 6.61
N ILE A 108 -23.54 -10.64 7.00
CA ILE A 108 -23.52 -11.82 7.89
C ILE A 108 -24.17 -11.50 9.24
N LEU A 109 -23.80 -10.38 9.87
CA LEU A 109 -24.34 -9.98 11.18
C LEU A 109 -25.83 -9.63 11.14
N THR A 110 -26.33 -9.11 10.01
CA THR A 110 -27.76 -8.81 9.81
C THR A 110 -28.60 -10.03 9.42
N GLY A 111 -27.98 -11.20 9.27
CA GLY A 111 -28.67 -12.45 8.96
C GLY A 111 -29.06 -12.60 7.49
N ASP A 112 -28.37 -11.91 6.58
CA ASP A 112 -28.53 -12.12 5.13
C ASP A 112 -27.99 -13.51 4.74
N LYS A 113 -28.88 -14.35 4.22
CA LYS A 113 -28.61 -15.74 3.79
C LYS A 113 -28.51 -15.89 2.27
N SER A 114 -28.25 -14.80 1.57
CA SER A 114 -27.96 -14.83 0.13
C SER A 114 -26.81 -15.80 -0.15
N ASP A 115 -26.83 -16.45 -1.33
CA ASP A 115 -25.79 -17.44 -1.67
C ASP A 115 -24.37 -16.81 -1.70
N ALA A 116 -24.29 -15.49 -1.89
CA ALA A 116 -23.05 -14.71 -1.80
C ALA A 116 -22.42 -14.67 -0.39
N THR A 117 -23.21 -14.81 0.68
CA THR A 117 -22.67 -14.84 2.07
C THR A 117 -22.33 -16.26 2.55
N LYS A 118 -22.89 -17.30 1.92
CA LYS A 118 -22.67 -18.71 2.32
C LYS A 118 -21.30 -19.23 1.95
N ASP A 119 -20.78 -18.89 0.78
CA ASP A 119 -19.45 -19.32 0.31
C ASP A 119 -18.29 -18.54 0.95
N MET A 120 -18.59 -17.48 1.71
CA MET A 120 -17.60 -16.62 2.37
C MET A 120 -17.47 -16.86 3.88
N LEU A 121 -18.25 -17.79 4.45
CA LEU A 121 -18.05 -18.30 5.81
C LEU A 121 -16.87 -19.27 5.79
N LEU A 122 -15.72 -18.83 6.32
CA LEU A 122 -14.56 -19.66 6.65
C LEU A 122 -14.89 -20.67 7.76
#